data_AF-A0A2V7BIH0-F1
#
_entry.id   AF-A0A2V7BIH0-F1
#
_cell.length_a   1.000
_cell.length_b   1.000
_cell.length_c   1.000
_cell.angle_alpha   90.00
_cell.angle_beta   90.00
_cell.angle_gamma   90.00
#
_symmetry.space_group_name_H-M   'P 1'
#
loop_
_entity.id
_entity.type
_entity.pdbx_description
1 polymer ?
#
loop_
_entity_poly.entity_id
_entity_poly.type
_entity_poly.pdbx_seq_one_letter_code
_entity_poly.pdbx_strand_id
1 'polypeptide(L)'
;MKDDQRRVLLILPQKIVDRARVLAGEAMITLKLPVSLQIVFRVLIEHGLKRGGDRALLASVASEATAIHQRRRSRADRTPAESR
;
A
#
# COMPACT_ATOMS: atom_id res chain seq x y z
N MET A 1 -25.79 -0.18 -2.72
CA MET A 1 -25.24 -0.48 -4.05
C MET A 1 -24.24 -1.62 -3.86
N LYS A 2 -24.46 -2.79 -4.47
CA LYS A 2 -23.51 -3.92 -4.36
C LYS A 2 -22.20 -3.50 -5.01
N ASP A 3 -21.11 -3.63 -4.27
CA ASP A 3 -19.74 -3.39 -4.72
C ASP A 3 -19.54 -3.93 -6.13
N ASP A 4 -19.12 -3.07 -7.04
CA ASP A 4 -18.57 -3.42 -8.34
C ASP A 4 -17.17 -4.03 -8.09
N GLN A 5 -17.15 -5.18 -7.40
CA GLN A 5 -15.96 -5.84 -6.90
C GLN A 5 -15.21 -6.49 -8.06
N ARG A 6 -14.62 -5.64 -8.90
CA ARG A 6 -13.72 -6.04 -9.97
C ARG A 6 -12.52 -6.73 -9.35
N ARG A 7 -12.47 -8.06 -9.50
CA ARG A 7 -11.30 -8.87 -9.15
C ARG A 7 -10.27 -8.71 -10.25
N VAL A 8 -9.07 -8.26 -9.89
CA VAL A 8 -7.95 -8.07 -10.82
C VAL A 8 -6.84 -9.04 -10.42
N LEU A 9 -6.33 -9.81 -11.38
CA LEU A 9 -5.12 -10.60 -11.22
C LEU A 9 -3.95 -9.84 -11.83
N LEU A 10 -2.94 -9.54 -11.01
CA LEU A 10 -1.70 -8.92 -11.45
C LEU A 10 -0.59 -9.98 -11.47
N ILE A 11 -0.06 -10.27 -12.65
CA ILE A 11 1.10 -11.15 -12.85
C ILE A 11 2.33 -10.28 -13.08
N LEU A 12 3.33 -10.40 -12.21
CA LEU A 12 4.56 -9.62 -12.28
C LEU A 12 5.78 -10.54 -12.40
N PRO A 13 6.82 -10.11 -13.12
CA PRO A 13 8.14 -10.74 -13.02
C PRO A 13 8.63 -10.76 -11.57
N GLN A 14 9.24 -11.87 -11.15
CA GLN A 14 9.75 -12.05 -9.78
C GLN A 14 10.63 -10.88 -9.31
N LYS A 15 11.50 -10.35 -10.18
CA LYS A 15 12.35 -9.18 -9.89
C LYS A 15 11.58 -7.94 -9.41
N ILE A 16 10.34 -7.75 -9.87
CA ILE A 16 9.49 -6.62 -9.43
C ILE A 16 8.94 -6.90 -8.03
N VAL A 17 8.53 -8.15 -7.77
CA VAL A 17 8.05 -8.59 -6.46
C VAL A 17 9.16 -8.48 -5.41
N ASP A 18 10.37 -8.91 -5.73
CA ASP A 18 11.52 -8.85 -4.82
C ASP A 18 11.89 -7.40 -4.48
N ARG A 19 11.91 -6.50 -5.46
CA ARG A 19 12.12 -5.07 -5.21
C ARG A 19 11.00 -4.47 -4.36
N ALA A 20 9.75 -4.85 -4.59
CA ALA A 20 8.62 -4.38 -3.78
C ALA A 20 8.75 -4.84 -2.31
N ARG A 21 9.31 -6.04 -2.06
CA ARG A 21 9.60 -6.51 -0.70
C ARG A 21 10.67 -5.67 -0.01
N VAL A 22 11.75 -5.32 -0.72
CA VAL A 22 12.80 -4.43 -0.19
C VAL A 22 12.21 -3.07 0.17
N LEU A 23 11.46 -2.45 -0.76
CA LEU A 23 10.81 -1.15 -0.53
C LEU A 23 9.82 -1.20 0.64
N ALA A 24 9.06 -2.29 0.80
CA ALA A 24 8.17 -2.47 1.94
C ALA A 24 8.94 -2.49 3.26
N GLY A 25 10.08 -3.20 3.30
CA GLY A 25 10.96 -3.25 4.47
C GLY A 25 11.54 -1.88 4.82
N GLU A 26 12.10 -1.18 3.82
CA GLU A 26 12.66 0.17 4.02
C GLU A 26 11.60 1.17 4.47
N ALA A 27 10.41 1.12 3.89
CA ALA A 27 9.29 1.98 4.29
C ALA A 27 8.81 1.63 5.70
N MET A 28 8.73 0.36 6.07
CA MET A 28 8.34 -0.06 7.42
C MET A 28 9.33 0.43 8.48
N ILE A 29 10.63 0.32 8.21
CA ILE A 29 11.69 0.84 9.08
C ILE A 29 11.56 2.36 9.22
N THR A 30 11.39 3.06 8.09
CA THR A 30 11.32 4.53 8.05
C THR A 30 10.09 5.08 8.76
N LEU A 31 8.93 4.46 8.55
CA LEU A 31 7.64 4.93 9.05
C LEU A 31 7.28 4.40 10.42
N LYS A 32 7.92 3.31 10.87
CA LYS A 32 7.56 2.57 12.09
C LYS A 32 6.09 2.11 12.10
N LEU A 33 5.57 1.75 10.92
CA LEU A 33 4.19 1.32 10.70
C LEU A 33 4.16 0.13 9.73
N PRO A 34 3.21 -0.81 9.85
CA PRO A 34 3.13 -1.95 8.94
C PRO A 34 2.88 -1.51 7.48
N VAL A 35 3.79 -1.84 6.56
CA VAL A 35 3.62 -1.58 5.12
C VAL A 35 3.42 -2.91 4.41
N SER A 36 2.25 -3.12 3.78
CA SER A 36 1.97 -4.34 3.03
C SER A 36 2.39 -4.23 1.56
N LEU A 37 2.69 -5.36 0.94
CA LEU A 37 3.00 -5.42 -0.50
C LEU A 37 1.86 -4.85 -1.36
N GLN A 38 0.61 -4.93 -0.92
CA GLN A 38 -0.52 -4.35 -1.66
C GLN A 38 -0.41 -2.82 -1.77
N ILE A 39 0.07 -2.16 -0.72
CA ILE A 39 0.30 -0.69 -0.72
C ILE A 39 1.43 -0.37 -1.70
N VAL A 40 2.53 -1.10 -1.62
CA VAL A 40 3.68 -0.91 -2.52
C VAL A 40 3.29 -1.15 -3.98
N PHE A 41 2.54 -2.22 -4.27
CA PHE A 41 2.07 -2.51 -5.62
C PHE A 41 1.09 -1.47 -6.14
N ARG A 42 0.19 -0.92 -5.30
CA ARG A 42 -0.67 0.19 -5.71
C ARG A 42 0.17 1.37 -6.20
N VAL A 43 1.14 1.80 -5.40
CA VAL A 43 2.02 2.92 -5.78
C VAL A 43 2.82 2.59 -7.03
N LEU A 44 3.36 1.38 -7.13
CA LEU A 44 4.06 0.94 -8.34
C LEU A 44 3.16 1.02 -9.59
N ILE A 45 1.91 0.59 -9.50
CA ILE A 45 0.94 0.63 -10.61
C ILE A 45 0.64 2.08 -11.00
N GLU A 46 0.42 2.97 -10.02
CA GLU A 46 0.20 4.41 -10.25
C GLU A 46 1.39 5.07 -10.96
N HIS A 47 2.61 4.62 -10.64
CA HIS A 47 3.84 5.07 -11.29
C HIS A 47 4.19 4.28 -12.59
N GLY A 48 3.26 3.46 -13.11
CA GLY A 48 3.40 2.73 -14.37
C GLY A 48 4.40 1.57 -14.32
N LEU A 49 4.63 0.99 -13.14
CA LEU A 49 5.65 -0.02 -12.84
C LEU A 49 7.06 0.41 -13.27
N LYS A 50 7.29 1.72 -13.46
CA LYS A 50 8.54 2.26 -13.98
C LYS A 50 9.64 2.13 -12.94
N ARG A 51 10.89 1.99 -13.40
CA ARG A 51 12.08 1.92 -12.53
C ARG A 51 12.46 3.25 -11.85
N GLY A 52 11.66 4.30 -12.00
CA GLY A 52 11.98 5.67 -11.56
C GLY A 52 12.47 5.74 -10.11
N GLY A 53 13.49 6.56 -9.88
CA GLY A 53 14.39 6.59 -8.72
C GLY A 53 13.79 6.13 -7.40
N ASP A 54 14.45 5.14 -6.78
CA ASP A 54 14.02 4.45 -5.56
C ASP A 54 13.57 5.41 -4.45
N ARG A 55 14.18 6.60 -4.36
CA ARG A 55 13.88 7.59 -3.33
C ARG A 55 12.52 8.28 -3.49
N ALA A 56 12.15 8.64 -4.72
CA ALA A 56 10.85 9.25 -4.99
C ALA A 56 9.73 8.21 -4.81
N LEU A 57 9.99 6.97 -5.25
CA LEU A 57 9.07 5.86 -5.06
C LEU A 57 8.87 5.54 -3.57
N LEU A 58 9.94 5.52 -2.77
CA LEU A 58 9.85 5.29 -1.34
C LEU A 58 9.06 6.40 -0.63
N ALA A 59 9.22 7.66 -1.04
CA ALA A 59 8.42 8.77 -0.52
C ALA A 59 6.92 8.61 -0.86
N SER A 60 6.59 8.18 -2.08
CA SER A 60 5.20 7.87 -2.45
C SER A 60 4.62 6.71 -1.64
N VAL A 61 5.39 5.63 -1.45
CA VAL A 61 4.99 4.48 -0.60
C VAL A 61 4.73 4.93 0.83
N ALA A 62 5.59 5.80 1.37
CA ALA A 62 5.45 6.37 2.70
C ALA A 62 4.16 7.18 2.87
N SER A 63 3.87 8.03 1.90
CA SER A 63 2.65 8.83 1.87
C SER A 63 1.39 7.95 1.81
N GLU A 64 1.34 7.01 0.87
CA GLU A 64 0.17 6.12 0.69
C GLU A 64 -0.03 5.20 1.90
N ALA A 65 1.04 4.67 2.49
CA ALA A 65 0.95 3.87 3.71
C ALA A 65 0.34 4.66 4.87
N THR A 66 0.81 5.89 5.08
CA THR A 66 0.28 6.78 6.12
C THR A 66 -1.20 7.10 5.88
N ALA A 67 -1.57 7.44 4.64
CA ALA A 67 -2.94 7.72 4.27
C ALA A 67 -3.88 6.51 4.49
N ILE A 68 -3.45 5.30 4.13
CA ILE A 68 -4.22 4.08 4.35
C ILE A 68 -4.40 3.80 5.84
N HIS A 69 -3.35 3.94 6.65
CA HIS A 69 -3.45 3.77 8.11
C HIS A 69 -4.38 4.79 8.74
N GLN A 70 -4.31 6.06 8.34
CA GLN A 70 -5.24 7.09 8.79
C GLN A 70 -6.68 6.74 8.40
N ARG A 71 -6.94 6.35 7.15
CA ARG A 71 -8.27 5.92 6.70
C ARG A 71 -8.79 4.72 7.49
N ARG A 72 -7.94 3.73 7.78
CA ARG A 72 -8.30 2.56 8.60
C ARG A 72 -8.64 2.97 10.02
N ARG A 73 -7.86 3.85 10.63
CA ARG A 73 -8.11 4.38 11.98
C ARG A 73 -9.42 5.17 12.02
N SER A 74 -9.62 6.11 11.10
CA SER A 74 -10.86 6.90 11.01
C SER A 74 -12.10 6.04 10.72
N ARG A 75 -11.95 4.91 10.02
CA ARG A 75 -13.06 3.96 9.80
C ARG A 75 -13.33 3.13 11.05
N ALA A 76 -12.30 2.74 11.80
CA ALA A 76 -12.45 2.03 13.07
C ALA A 76 -13.12 2.91 14.13
N ASP A 77 -12.73 4.18 14.24
CA ASP A 77 -13.34 5.17 15.15
C ASP A 77 -14.81 5.49 14.79
N ARG A 78 -15.23 5.19 13.55
CA ARG A 78 -16.61 5.38 13.06
C ARG A 78 -17.49 4.13 13.19
N THR A 79 -17.00 3.05 13.81
CA THR A 79 -17.83 1.91 14.22
C THR A 79 -18.21 2.14 15.68
N PRO A 80 -19.40 2.68 15.99
CA PRO A 80 -19.87 2.74 17.36
C PRO A 80 -20.17 1.32 17.83
N ALA A 81 -20.06 1.12 19.14
CA ALA A 81 -20.48 -0.08 19.83
C ALA A 81 -21.97 -0.38 19.57
N GLU A 82 -22.26 -1.12 18.51
CA GLU A 82 -23.53 -1.83 18.33
C GLU A 82 -23.22 -3.32 18.31
N SER A 83 -23.35 -3.95 19.48
CA SER A 83 -23.79 -5.33 19.69
C SER A 83 -23.63 -5.69 21.18
N ARG A 84 -24.66 -5.36 21.97
CA ARG A 84 -25.03 -6.09 23.18
C ARG A 84 -26.51 -6.42 23.07
#